data_AF-A0A3D3YTR3-F1
#
_entry.id   AF-A0A3D3YTR3-F1
#
_cell.length_a   1.000
_cell.length_b   1.000
_cell.length_c   1.000
_cell.angle_alpha   90.00
_cell.angle_beta   90.00
_cell.angle_gamma   90.00
#
_symmetry.space_group_name_H-M   'P 1'
#
loop_
_entity.id
_entity.type
_entity.pdbx_description
1 polymer ?
#
loop_
_entity_poly.entity_id
_entity_poly.type
_entity_poly.pdbx_seq_one_letter_code
_entity_poly.pdbx_strand_id
1 'polypeptide(L)'
;MVVAASSGSRCSYTPAVAVCSVCGEENPARARFCLSCGKALTAEPESRREERKLVSVLFCDLVGFTARSDHADPEDVRATLRPYHARLRRDIERFGGTVEKFIGDAVMAV
;
A
#
# COMPACT_ATOMS: atom_id res chain seq x y z
N MET A 1 -9.84 -15.11 6.46
CA MET A 1 -9.91 -15.83 5.17
C MET A 1 -8.67 -15.44 4.37
N VAL A 2 -7.81 -16.38 3.99
CA VAL A 2 -6.55 -16.11 3.24
C VAL A 2 -6.61 -16.90 1.94
N VAL A 3 -6.38 -16.26 0.80
CA VAL A 3 -6.26 -16.90 -0.52
C VAL A 3 -4.96 -16.40 -1.16
N ALA A 4 -4.13 -17.33 -1.62
CA ALA A 4 -2.88 -17.07 -2.33
C ALA A 4 -2.92 -17.75 -3.72
N ALA A 5 -2.32 -17.12 -4.73
CA ALA A 5 -2.04 -17.75 -6.02
C ALA A 5 -0.70 -17.23 -6.57
N SER A 6 0.21 -18.15 -6.88
CA SER A 6 1.56 -17.90 -7.41
C SER A 6 1.66 -18.33 -8.88
N SER A 7 2.27 -17.51 -9.74
CA SER A 7 2.63 -17.88 -11.11
C SER A 7 4.15 -17.93 -11.29
N GLY A 8 4.65 -19.09 -11.74
CA GLY A 8 6.07 -19.41 -11.89
C GLY A 8 6.79 -18.63 -13.01
N SER A 9 8.09 -18.43 -12.82
CA SER A 9 9.00 -17.68 -13.69
C SER A 9 9.75 -18.61 -14.66
N ARG A 10 9.83 -18.21 -15.93
CA ARG A 10 10.56 -18.91 -17.00
C ARG A 10 12.07 -18.65 -16.89
N CYS A 11 12.87 -19.67 -17.16
CA CYS A 11 14.33 -19.64 -17.13
C CYS A 11 14.89 -18.94 -18.38
N SER A 12 15.50 -17.76 -18.22
CA SER A 12 16.32 -17.10 -19.23
C SER A 12 17.80 -17.25 -18.86
N TYR A 13 18.62 -17.84 -19.75
CA TYR A 13 20.05 -18.11 -19.53
C TYR A 13 20.95 -16.86 -19.64
N THR A 14 20.36 -15.68 -19.89
CA THR A 14 21.10 -14.42 -19.94
C THR A 14 21.33 -13.92 -18.51
N PRO A 15 22.58 -13.75 -18.06
CA PRO A 15 22.83 -13.15 -16.75
C PRO A 15 22.25 -11.73 -16.76
N ALA A 16 21.36 -11.45 -15.81
CA ALA A 16 20.80 -10.11 -15.66
C ALA A 16 21.94 -9.11 -15.35
N VAL A 17 21.93 -7.98 -16.05
CA VAL A 17 22.86 -6.86 -15.84
C VAL A 17 22.05 -5.61 -15.51
N ALA A 18 22.58 -4.79 -14.60
CA ALA A 18 21.99 -3.52 -14.19
C ALA A 18 22.82 -2.37 -14.76
N VAL A 19 22.21 -1.50 -15.54
CA VAL A 19 22.88 -0.32 -16.11
C VAL A 19 22.76 0.85 -15.15
N CYS A 20 23.89 1.48 -14.82
CA CYS A 20 23.89 2.63 -13.93
C CYS A 20 23.24 3.85 -14.60
N SER A 21 22.24 4.43 -13.94
CA SER A 21 21.55 5.64 -14.44
C SER A 21 22.38 6.93 -14.35
N VAL A 22 23.58 6.92 -13.76
CA VAL A 22 24.45 8.11 -13.69
C VAL A 22 25.62 8.04 -14.66
N CYS A 23 26.35 6.93 -14.68
CA CYS A 23 27.55 6.81 -15.52
C CYS A 23 27.42 5.81 -16.67
N GLY A 24 26.28 5.11 -16.80
CA GLY A 24 26.05 4.13 -17.88
C GLY A 24 26.79 2.81 -17.72
N GLU A 25 27.56 2.61 -16.65
CA GLU A 25 28.30 1.37 -16.41
C GLU A 25 27.34 0.16 -16.34
N GLU A 26 27.70 -0.93 -17.01
CA GLU A 26 27.04 -2.22 -16.86
C GLU A 26 27.55 -2.91 -15.60
N ASN A 27 26.65 -3.19 -14.67
CA ASN A 27 26.98 -3.81 -13.40
C ASN A 27 26.34 -5.20 -13.32
N PRO A 28 26.98 -6.17 -12.63
CA PRO A 28 26.35 -7.46 -12.33
C PRO A 28 25.00 -7.25 -11.64
N ALA A 29 23.97 -8.06 -11.91
CA ALA A 29 22.65 -7.92 -11.25
C ALA A 29 22.71 -7.90 -9.71
N ARG A 30 23.71 -8.53 -9.09
CA ARG A 30 23.90 -8.52 -7.63
C ARG A 30 24.56 -7.25 -7.07
N ALA A 31 25.03 -6.35 -7.93
CA ALA A 31 25.75 -5.15 -7.50
C ALA A 31 24.78 -4.17 -6.83
N ARG A 32 25.03 -3.85 -5.55
CA ARG A 32 24.25 -2.84 -4.79
C ARG A 32 24.67 -1.41 -5.12
N PHE A 33 25.90 -1.24 -5.57
CA PHE A 33 26.49 0.04 -5.96
C PHE A 33 27.17 -0.12 -7.30
N CYS A 34 27.20 0.96 -8.06
CA CYS A 34 27.93 1.03 -9.31
C CYS A 34 29.43 0.92 -9.03
N LEU A 35 30.09 -0.01 -9.71
CA LEU A 35 31.53 -0.26 -9.58
C LEU A 35 32.39 0.91 -10.10
N SER A 36 31.82 1.79 -10.93
CA SER A 36 32.51 2.94 -11.52
C SER A 36 32.27 4.24 -10.73
N CYS A 37 31.01 4.62 -10.49
CA CYS A 37 30.69 5.91 -9.86
C CYS A 37 30.16 5.83 -8.42
N GLY A 38 29.99 4.63 -7.86
CA GLY A 38 29.50 4.43 -6.49
C GLY A 38 27.99 4.66 -6.27
N LYS A 39 27.21 5.05 -7.30
CA LYS A 39 25.75 5.21 -7.17
C LYS A 39 25.08 3.90 -6.77
N ALA A 40 24.16 3.96 -5.81
CA ALA A 40 23.31 2.81 -5.46
C ALA A 40 22.50 2.35 -6.67
N LEU A 41 22.67 1.09 -7.03
CA LEU A 41 21.85 0.39 -8.01
C LEU A 41 20.78 -0.29 -7.17
N THR A 42 19.57 0.26 -7.17
CA THR A 42 18.47 -0.22 -6.32
C THR A 42 18.30 -1.72 -6.53
N ALA A 43 18.73 -2.48 -5.52
CA ALA A 43 18.40 -3.89 -5.37
C ALA A 43 16.88 -4.02 -5.39
N GLU A 44 16.42 -5.15 -5.91
CA GLU A 44 15.02 -5.51 -6.13
C GLU A 44 14.08 -4.86 -5.10
N PRO A 45 12.95 -4.28 -5.55
CA PRO A 45 12.01 -3.64 -4.62
C PRO A 45 11.71 -4.65 -3.53
N GLU A 46 12.00 -4.29 -2.28
CA GLU A 46 11.76 -5.16 -1.12
C GLU A 46 10.35 -5.71 -1.26
N SER A 47 10.25 -7.01 -1.59
CA SER A 47 8.97 -7.67 -1.66
C SER A 47 8.35 -7.48 -0.28
N ARG A 48 7.17 -6.85 -0.22
CA ARG A 48 6.44 -6.65 1.04
C ARG A 48 6.44 -7.98 1.77
N ARG A 49 7.25 -8.09 2.83
CA ARG A 49 7.37 -9.32 3.59
C ARG A 49 6.05 -9.54 4.28
N GLU A 50 5.36 -10.61 3.92
CA GLU A 50 4.16 -11.02 4.62
C GLU A 50 4.54 -11.47 6.02
N GLU A 51 3.92 -10.86 7.02
CA GLU A 51 4.24 -11.07 8.42
C GLU A 51 2.96 -11.33 9.22
N ARG A 52 3.03 -12.22 10.21
CA ARG A 52 1.94 -12.47 11.17
C ARG A 52 2.23 -11.73 12.47
N LYS A 53 1.37 -10.77 12.81
CA LYS A 53 1.42 -9.95 14.03
C LYS A 53 0.10 -10.06 14.80
N LEU A 54 0.17 -9.93 16.12
CA LEU A 54 -1.01 -9.70 16.95
C LEU A 54 -1.36 -8.22 16.87
N VAL A 55 -2.58 -7.90 16.46
CA VAL A 55 -3.05 -6.53 16.22
C VAL A 55 -4.40 -6.31 16.88
N SER A 56 -4.71 -5.07 17.22
CA SER A 56 -6.06 -4.64 17.59
C SER A 56 -6.74 -4.05 16.36
N VAL A 57 -7.99 -4.42 16.09
CA VAL A 57 -8.73 -3.90 14.93
C VAL A 57 -9.87 -3.01 15.42
N LEU A 58 -9.97 -1.81 14.87
CA LEU A 58 -11.06 -0.88 15.09
C LEU A 58 -11.99 -0.88 13.88
N PHE A 59 -13.29 -1.06 14.14
CA PHE A 59 -14.36 -0.82 13.17
C PHE A 59 -15.22 0.34 13.65
N CYS A 60 -15.50 1.29 12.76
CA CYS A 60 -16.35 2.44 13.02
C CYS A 60 -17.29 2.65 11.83
N ASP A 61 -18.56 2.98 12.09
CA ASP A 61 -19.58 3.13 11.07
C ASP A 61 -20.55 4.27 11.43
N LEU A 62 -21.17 4.90 10.42
CA LEU A 62 -22.11 6.00 10.66
C LEU A 62 -23.52 5.44 10.90
N VAL A 63 -24.06 5.72 12.08
CA VAL A 63 -25.42 5.30 12.44
C VAL A 63 -26.45 5.84 11.44
N GLY A 64 -27.20 4.92 10.82
CA GLY A 64 -28.30 5.24 9.92
C GLY A 64 -27.88 5.81 8.56
N PHE A 65 -26.61 5.72 8.18
CA PHE A 65 -26.12 6.25 6.91
C PHE A 65 -26.58 5.42 5.72
N THR A 66 -26.63 4.08 5.83
CA THR A 66 -27.07 3.20 4.73
C THR A 66 -28.46 3.59 4.20
N ALA A 67 -29.42 3.79 5.10
CA ALA A 67 -30.78 4.20 4.72
C ALA A 67 -30.83 5.63 4.14
N ARG A 68 -29.91 6.51 4.57
CA ARG A 68 -29.82 7.89 4.05
C ARG A 68 -29.15 7.95 2.69
N SER A 69 -28.20 7.07 2.40
CA SER A 69 -27.50 7.04 1.11
C SER A 69 -28.35 6.50 -0.03
N ASP A 70 -29.32 5.63 0.24
CA ASP A 70 -30.18 5.03 -0.80
C ASP A 70 -31.05 6.05 -1.55
N HIS A 71 -31.30 7.21 -0.93
CA HIS A 71 -32.15 8.27 -1.50
C HIS A 71 -31.39 9.56 -1.80
N ALA A 72 -30.06 9.58 -1.62
CA ALA A 72 -29.23 10.76 -1.81
C ALA A 72 -28.47 10.71 -3.13
N ASP A 73 -28.24 11.88 -3.72
CA ASP A 73 -27.38 11.99 -4.88
C ASP A 73 -25.93 11.59 -4.53
N PRO A 74 -25.20 10.90 -5.42
CA PRO A 74 -23.83 10.46 -5.16
C PRO A 74 -22.88 11.59 -4.74
N GLU A 75 -23.09 12.79 -5.27
CA GLU A 75 -22.35 14.00 -4.96
C GLU A 75 -22.52 14.40 -3.48
N ASP A 76 -23.74 14.31 -2.95
CA ASP A 76 -24.08 14.65 -1.56
C ASP A 76 -23.54 13.62 -0.58
N VAL A 77 -23.63 12.33 -0.96
CA VAL A 77 -23.01 11.23 -0.20
C VAL A 77 -21.50 11.46 -0.08
N ARG A 78 -20.83 11.81 -1.18
CA ARG A 78 -19.40 12.14 -1.19
C ARG A 78 -19.06 13.41 -0.42
N ALA A 79 -19.92 14.42 -0.48
CA ALA A 79 -19.75 15.66 0.28
C ALA A 79 -19.83 15.41 1.80
N THR A 80 -20.64 14.43 2.21
CA THR A 80 -20.77 14.01 3.62
C THR A 80 -19.60 13.12 4.06
N LEU A 81 -19.22 12.12 3.26
CA LEU A 81 -18.18 11.15 3.64
C LEU A 81 -16.78 11.76 3.68
N ARG A 82 -16.44 12.68 2.77
CA ARG A 82 -15.10 13.30 2.71
C ARG A 82 -14.65 13.95 4.03
N PRO A 83 -15.41 14.88 4.64
CA PRO A 83 -15.02 15.47 5.92
C PRO A 83 -15.03 14.45 7.07
N TYR A 84 -15.95 13.47 7.04
CA TYR A 84 -15.99 12.38 8.02
C TYR A 84 -14.73 11.51 7.97
N HIS A 85 -14.33 11.04 6.79
CA HIS A 85 -13.12 10.25 6.59
C HIS A 85 -11.86 11.02 7.00
N ALA A 86 -11.78 12.32 6.66
CA ALA A 86 -10.66 13.17 7.05
C ALA A 86 -10.54 13.30 8.57
N ARG A 87 -11.67 13.47 9.27
CA ARG A 87 -11.70 13.54 10.73
C ARG A 87 -11.30 12.22 11.38
N LEU A 88 -11.87 11.11 10.94
CA LEU A 88 -11.55 9.79 11.48
C LEU A 88 -10.07 9.44 11.29
N ARG A 89 -9.54 9.67 10.09
CA ARG A 89 -8.11 9.45 9.82
C ARG A 89 -7.23 10.22 10.81
N ARG A 90 -7.48 11.53 10.95
CA ARG A 90 -6.71 12.38 11.86
C ARG A 90 -6.79 11.88 13.31
N ASP A 91 -7.98 11.52 13.77
CA ASP A 91 -8.17 11.08 15.16
C ASP A 91 -7.52 9.70 15.39
N ILE A 92 -7.63 8.76 14.45
CA ILE A 92 -6.97 7.43 14.51
C ILE A 92 -5.45 7.57 14.51
N GLU A 93 -4.89 8.33 13.57
CA GLU A 93 -3.44 8.57 13.46
C GLU A 93 -2.89 9.26 14.72
N ARG A 94 -3.67 10.18 15.33
CA ARG A 94 -3.31 10.82 16.60
C ARG A 94 -3.13 9.84 17.75
N PHE A 95 -3.88 8.74 17.78
CA PHE A 95 -3.74 7.68 18.78
C PHE A 95 -2.73 6.60 18.38
N GLY A 96 -2.01 6.77 17.26
CA GLY A 96 -1.01 5.83 16.77
C GLY A 96 -1.58 4.65 15.97
N GLY A 97 -2.87 4.69 15.62
CA GLY A 97 -3.47 3.71 14.72
C GLY A 97 -3.23 4.05 13.25
N THR A 98 -3.45 3.06 12.37
CA THR A 98 -3.34 3.20 10.92
C THR A 98 -4.67 2.87 10.27
N VAL A 99 -5.17 3.75 9.41
CA VAL A 99 -6.37 3.47 8.61
C VAL A 99 -5.99 2.54 7.45
N GLU A 100 -6.58 1.35 7.42
CA GLU A 100 -6.32 0.36 6.38
C GLU A 100 -7.26 0.58 5.17
N LYS A 101 -8.57 0.72 5.41
CA LYS A 101 -9.54 0.97 4.33
C LYS A 101 -10.83 1.64 4.78
N PHE A 102 -11.47 2.30 3.82
CA PHE A 102 -12.83 2.83 3.91
C PHE A 102 -13.77 1.96 3.06
N ILE A 103 -14.93 1.60 3.60
CA ILE A 103 -15.97 0.81 2.92
C ILE A 103 -17.29 1.58 3.08
N GLY A 104 -17.54 2.54 2.19
CA GLY A 104 -18.65 3.48 2.35
C GLY A 104 -18.45 4.39 3.57
N ASP A 105 -19.35 4.29 4.53
CA ASP A 105 -19.29 4.92 5.85
C ASP A 105 -18.49 4.12 6.90
N ALA A 106 -18.25 2.84 6.63
CA ALA A 106 -17.45 2.01 7.51
C ALA A 106 -15.95 2.28 7.35
N VAL A 107 -15.22 2.27 8.46
CA VAL A 107 -13.77 2.45 8.52
C VAL A 107 -13.14 1.29 9.27
N MET A 108 -12.06 0.74 8.71
CA MET A 108 -11.23 -0.27 9.35
C MET A 108 -9.84 0.29 9.63
N ALA A 109 -9.40 0.19 10.88
CA ALA A 109 -8.08 0.59 11.32
C ALA A 109 -7.42 -0.47 12.20
N VAL A 110 -6.09 -0.41 12.28
CA VAL A 110 -5.23 -1.27 13.10
C VAL A 110 -4.34 -0.46 14.02
#